data_AF-A0A1H6DSF5-F1
#
_entry.id   AF-A0A1H6DSF5-F1
#
_cell.length_a   1.000
_cell.length_b   1.000
_cell.length_c   1.000
_cell.angle_alpha   90.00
_cell.angle_beta   90.00
_cell.angle_gamma   90.00
#
_symmetry.space_group_name_H-M   'P 1'
#
loop_
_entity.id
_entity.type
_entity.pdbx_description
1 polymer ?
#
loop_
_entity_poly.entity_id
_entity_poly.type
_entity_poly.pdbx_seq_one_letter_code
_entity_poly.pdbx_strand_id
1 'polypeptide(L)'
;MTDRLDCPDCGGSGEHRLGSLTLQCEFCLGAGYVGDDNEPAEERPLGDTSPVWEQLGANAMPGCPRCLGTGVVIHLGTERPARRMVKTACPACSGRSTT
;
A
#
# COMPACT_ATOMS: atom_id res chain seq x y z
N MET A 1 -3.01 -20.21 27.24
CA MET A 1 -4.00 -20.61 26.22
C MET A 1 -5.00 -19.48 26.17
N THR A 2 -4.91 -18.64 25.15
CA THR A 2 -5.75 -17.46 24.98
C THR A 2 -6.98 -17.90 24.17
N ASP A 3 -8.18 -17.55 24.60
CA ASP A 3 -9.40 -17.99 23.91
C ASP A 3 -9.38 -17.55 22.43
N ARG A 4 -9.87 -18.43 21.54
CA ARG A 4 -10.06 -18.11 20.13
C ARG A 4 -11.16 -17.07 19.99
N LEU A 5 -10.80 -15.89 19.51
CA LEU A 5 -11.71 -14.77 19.28
C LEU A 5 -11.84 -14.53 17.77
N ASP A 6 -13.02 -14.15 17.30
CA ASP A 6 -13.17 -13.70 15.93
C ASP A 6 -12.25 -12.52 15.64
N CYS A 7 -11.64 -12.51 14.46
CA CYS A 7 -10.73 -11.44 14.08
C CYS A 7 -11.49 -10.11 14.10
N PRO A 8 -11.08 -9.12 14.91
CA PRO A 8 -11.80 -7.86 15.05
C PRO A 8 -11.75 -6.99 13.79
N ASP A 9 -10.75 -7.21 12.93
CA ASP A 9 -10.55 -6.45 11.71
C ASP A 9 -11.49 -6.91 10.57
N CYS A 10 -11.56 -8.22 10.33
CA CYS A 10 -12.40 -8.79 9.27
C CYS A 10 -13.71 -9.40 9.78
N GLY A 11 -13.99 -9.32 11.09
CA GLY A 11 -15.22 -9.83 11.70
C GLY A 11 -15.42 -11.34 11.51
N GLY A 12 -14.34 -12.13 11.50
CA GLY A 12 -14.44 -13.58 11.34
C GLY A 12 -14.24 -14.10 9.90
N SER A 13 -14.28 -13.24 8.89
CA SER A 13 -14.30 -13.68 7.48
C SER A 13 -12.96 -14.20 6.96
N GLY A 14 -11.85 -13.76 7.55
CA GLY A 14 -10.51 -13.95 6.99
C GLY A 14 -10.19 -13.06 5.79
N GLU A 15 -11.13 -12.28 5.28
CA GLU A 15 -10.99 -11.55 4.01
C GLU A 15 -11.68 -10.18 4.03
N HIS A 16 -11.08 -9.22 3.32
CA HIS A 16 -11.65 -7.90 3.05
C HIS A 16 -12.11 -7.81 1.61
N ARG A 17 -13.30 -7.22 1.39
CA ARG A 17 -13.85 -7.00 0.05
C ARG A 17 -13.71 -5.54 -0.35
N LEU A 18 -13.00 -5.31 -1.45
CA LEU A 18 -12.85 -4.00 -2.10
C LEU A 18 -13.48 -4.08 -3.50
N GLY A 19 -14.79 -3.78 -3.56
CA GLY A 19 -15.57 -3.96 -4.78
C GLY A 19 -15.67 -5.44 -5.16
N SER A 20 -15.10 -5.81 -6.32
CA SER A 20 -15.01 -7.20 -6.78
C SER A 20 -13.72 -7.91 -6.36
N LEU A 21 -12.78 -7.19 -5.72
CA LEU A 21 -11.52 -7.76 -5.26
C LEU A 21 -11.69 -8.31 -3.84
N THR A 22 -11.21 -9.54 -3.65
CA THR A 22 -11.08 -10.17 -2.34
C THR A 22 -9.62 -10.15 -1.94
N LEU A 23 -9.32 -9.52 -0.80
CA LEU A 23 -7.99 -9.49 -0.22
C LEU A 23 -8.00 -10.30 1.07
N GLN A 24 -6.94 -11.04 1.33
CA GLN A 24 -6.74 -11.69 2.62
C GLN A 24 -6.67 -10.62 3.72
N CYS A 25 -7.32 -10.85 4.85
CA CYS A 25 -7.20 -9.97 6.01
C CYS A 25 -5.78 -10.06 6.55
N GLU A 26 -5.05 -8.94 6.49
CA GLU A 26 -3.64 -8.87 6.90
C GLU A 26 -3.45 -9.03 8.41
N PHE A 27 -4.47 -8.68 9.21
CA PHE A 27 -4.43 -8.78 10.66
C PHE A 27 -4.41 -10.23 11.15
N CYS A 28 -5.27 -11.08 10.60
CA CYS A 28 -5.36 -12.51 10.95
C CYS A 28 -4.72 -13.44 9.91
N LEU A 29 -4.07 -12.87 8.88
CA LEU A 29 -3.48 -13.60 7.75
C LEU A 29 -4.44 -14.63 7.12
N GLY A 30 -5.71 -14.27 6.98
CA GLY A 30 -6.73 -15.15 6.40
C GLY A 30 -7.35 -16.19 7.34
N ALA A 31 -6.90 -16.27 8.59
CA ALA A 31 -7.39 -17.28 9.52
C ALA A 31 -8.84 -17.01 9.99
N GLY A 32 -9.26 -15.74 10.01
CA GLY A 32 -10.57 -15.31 10.50
C GLY A 32 -10.68 -15.22 12.03
N TYR A 33 -9.66 -15.59 12.79
CA TYR A 33 -9.65 -15.51 14.25
C TYR A 33 -8.30 -15.00 14.77
N VAL A 34 -8.24 -14.63 16.04
CA VAL A 34 -7.01 -14.32 16.77
C VAL A 34 -7.01 -15.03 18.14
N GLY A 35 -5.82 -15.27 18.70
CA GLY A 35 -5.62 -16.03 19.93
C GLY A 35 -5.16 -17.47 19.68
N ASP A 36 -4.88 -18.19 20.76
CA ASP A 36 -4.23 -19.51 20.77
C ASP A 36 -2.91 -19.52 19.98
N ASP A 37 -2.79 -20.32 18.91
CA ASP A 37 -1.61 -20.36 18.02
C ASP A 37 -1.59 -19.22 16.99
N ASN A 38 -2.64 -18.38 16.94
CA ASN A 38 -2.79 -17.25 16.02
C ASN A 38 -2.91 -15.93 16.79
N GLU A 39 -2.04 -15.71 17.77
CA GLU A 39 -1.88 -14.39 18.38
C GLU A 39 -1.48 -13.38 17.30
N PRO A 40 -2.04 -12.16 17.31
CA PRO A 40 -1.68 -11.14 16.33
C PRO A 40 -0.17 -11.00 16.39
N ALA A 41 0.50 -11.28 15.27
CA ALA A 41 1.95 -11.19 15.20
C ALA A 41 2.33 -9.80 15.70
N GLU A 42 2.96 -9.73 16.88
CA GLU A 42 3.54 -8.49 17.42
C GLU A 42 4.16 -7.75 16.25
N GLU A 43 3.78 -6.46 16.09
CA GLU A 43 4.13 -5.60 14.96
C GLU A 43 5.30 -6.17 14.19
N ARG A 44 5.00 -6.93 13.11
CA ARG A 44 6.07 -7.43 12.24
C ARG A 44 6.93 -6.21 11.97
N PRO A 45 8.24 -6.22 12.25
CA PRO A 45 9.09 -5.10 11.86
C PRO A 45 8.80 -4.95 10.39
N LEU A 46 8.22 -3.81 9.99
CA LEU A 46 7.76 -3.57 8.63
C LEU A 46 8.92 -4.00 7.73
N GLY A 47 8.78 -5.18 7.11
CA GLY A 47 9.87 -5.79 6.38
C GLY A 47 10.17 -4.83 5.25
N ASP A 48 11.34 -4.21 5.31
CA ASP A 48 11.79 -3.14 4.43
C ASP A 48 10.64 -2.24 3.92
N THR A 49 10.27 -1.22 4.71
CA THR A 49 9.34 -0.14 4.31
C THR A 49 9.82 0.67 3.10
N SER A 50 10.85 0.22 2.40
CA SER A 50 11.22 0.72 1.09
C SER A 50 9.95 0.80 0.26
N PRO A 51 9.50 2.02 -0.08
CA PRO A 51 8.26 2.20 -0.81
C PRO A 51 8.29 1.38 -2.10
N VAL A 52 7.12 1.06 -2.67
CA VAL A 52 7.04 0.20 -3.86
C VAL A 52 7.91 0.68 -5.05
N TRP A 53 8.25 1.97 -5.10
CA TRP A 53 9.15 2.56 -6.10
C TRP A 53 10.65 2.29 -5.86
N GLU A 54 11.03 1.70 -4.73
CA GLU A 54 12.38 1.23 -4.41
C GLU A 54 12.51 -0.29 -4.59
N GLN A 55 11.39 -1.02 -4.65
CA GLN A 55 11.34 -2.46 -4.94
C GLN A 55 11.52 -2.71 -6.44
N LEU A 56 12.78 -2.85 -6.90
CA LEU A 56 13.32 -3.49 -8.13
C LEU A 56 12.63 -3.32 -9.52
N GLY A 57 11.31 -3.17 -9.62
CA GLY A 57 10.57 -2.92 -10.87
C GLY A 57 10.54 -1.47 -11.33
N ALA A 58 10.76 -0.49 -10.43
CA ALA A 58 10.76 0.93 -10.81
C ALA A 58 11.97 1.32 -11.67
N ASN A 59 13.12 0.67 -11.46
CA ASN A 59 14.33 0.86 -12.27
C ASN A 59 14.25 0.14 -13.63
N ALA A 60 13.30 -0.79 -13.80
CA ALA A 60 13.12 -1.54 -15.04
C ALA A 60 12.19 -0.82 -16.04
N MET A 61 11.46 0.22 -15.62
CA MET A 61 10.57 0.96 -16.52
C MET A 61 11.35 1.97 -17.35
N PRO A 62 11.25 1.91 -18.70
CA PRO A 62 11.88 2.89 -19.57
C PRO A 62 11.24 4.27 -19.34
N GLY A 63 12.08 5.30 -19.21
CA GLY A 63 11.65 6.68 -19.04
C GLY A 63 12.23 7.34 -17.80
N CYS A 64 11.74 8.54 -17.47
CA CYS A 64 12.21 9.28 -16.31
C CYS A 64 11.74 8.58 -15.02
N PRO A 65 12.63 8.12 -14.12
CA PRO A 65 12.26 7.34 -12.93
C PRO A 65 11.44 8.17 -11.94
N ARG A 66 11.54 9.50 -12.00
CA ARG A 66 10.86 10.42 -11.07
C ARG A 66 9.38 10.59 -11.37
N CYS A 67 8.96 10.42 -12.62
CA CYS A 67 7.56 10.45 -13.05
C CYS A 67 7.12 9.15 -13.70
N LEU A 68 7.98 8.12 -13.69
CA LEU A 68 7.76 6.82 -14.33
C LEU A 68 7.32 6.96 -15.81
N GLY A 69 7.96 7.86 -16.54
CA GLY A 69 7.68 8.11 -17.97
C GLY A 69 6.41 8.92 -18.27
N THR A 70 5.61 9.31 -17.27
CA THR A 70 4.35 10.03 -17.48
C THR A 70 4.51 11.52 -17.80
N GLY A 71 5.68 12.10 -17.54
CA GLY A 71 5.93 13.54 -17.70
C GLY A 71 5.29 14.42 -16.61
N VAL A 72 4.51 13.88 -15.67
CA VAL A 72 3.82 14.67 -14.63
C VAL A 72 4.04 14.10 -13.24
N VAL A 73 3.94 14.94 -12.21
CA VAL A 73 3.95 14.55 -10.79
C VAL A 73 2.72 15.11 -10.09
N ILE A 74 2.26 14.42 -9.05
CA ILE A 74 1.10 14.85 -8.25
C ILE A 74 1.61 15.32 -6.89
N HIS A 75 1.34 16.58 -6.56
CA HIS A 75 1.58 17.13 -5.23
C HIS A 75 0.31 16.99 -4.40
N LEU A 76 0.45 16.38 -3.22
CA LEU A 76 -0.57 16.40 -2.18
C LEU A 76 -0.32 17.64 -1.31
N GLY A 77 -1.33 18.49 -1.17
CA GLY A 77 -1.28 19.62 -0.25
C GLY A 77 -0.95 19.15 1.17
N THR A 78 -0.14 19.92 1.89
CA THR A 78 0.38 19.57 3.23
C THR A 78 -0.64 19.75 4.35
N GLU A 79 -1.75 20.43 4.08
CA GLU A 79 -2.81 20.65 5.07
C GLU A 79 -3.56 19.35 5.31
N ARG A 80 -3.70 18.91 6.57
CA ARG A 80 -4.47 17.71 6.92
C ARG A 80 -5.95 18.04 7.13
N PRO A 81 -6.90 17.28 6.55
CA PRO A 81 -6.67 16.24 5.54
C PRO A 81 -6.23 16.87 4.21
N ALA A 82 -5.34 16.19 3.46
CA ALA A 82 -4.82 16.67 2.18
C ALA A 82 -5.98 16.74 1.16
N ARG A 83 -6.62 17.90 1.04
CA ARG A 83 -7.83 18.09 0.21
C ARG A 83 -7.52 18.47 -1.23
N ARG A 84 -6.27 18.79 -1.58
CA ARG A 84 -5.90 19.28 -2.91
C ARG A 84 -4.75 18.47 -3.50
N MET A 85 -5.07 17.78 -4.59
CA MET A 85 -4.09 17.17 -5.49
C MET A 85 -3.82 18.16 -6.63
N VAL A 86 -2.55 18.51 -6.85
CA VAL A 86 -2.15 19.38 -7.97
C VAL A 86 -1.23 18.59 -8.89
N LYS A 87 -1.59 18.50 -10.18
CA LYS A 87 -0.73 17.95 -11.21
C LYS A 87 0.21 19.03 -11.73
N THR A 88 1.50 18.73 -11.80
CA THR A 88 2.51 19.63 -12.38
C THR A 88 3.41 18.85 -13.34
N ALA A 89 4.05 19.57 -14.26
CA ALA A 89 5.08 18.98 -15.12
C ALA A 89 6.23 18.43 -14.25
N CYS A 90 6.73 17.25 -14.59
CA CYS A 90 7.86 16.65 -13.89
C CYS A 90 9.10 17.54 -14.06
N PRO A 91 9.69 18.04 -12.96
CA PRO A 91 10.84 18.94 -13.04
C PRO A 91 12.10 18.22 -13.55
N ALA A 92 12.19 16.90 -13.39
CA ALA A 92 13.36 16.12 -13.81
C ALA A 92 13.42 15.87 -15.34
N CYS A 93 12.27 15.77 -16.02
CA CYS A 93 12.22 15.59 -17.48
C CYS A 93 11.55 16.74 -18.24
N SER A 94 11.25 17.84 -17.53
CA SER A 94 10.56 19.03 -18.09
C SER A 94 9.23 18.70 -18.78
N GLY A 95 8.48 17.73 -18.25
CA GLY A 95 7.20 17.34 -18.85
C GLY A 95 7.28 16.36 -20.02
N ARG A 96 8.48 15.93 -20.45
CA ARG A 96 8.61 14.99 -21.56
C ARG A 96 8.19 13.59 -21.13
N SER A 97 7.08 13.11 -21.70
CA SER A 97 6.59 11.74 -21.56
C SER A 97 7.26 10.81 -22.56
N THR A 98 7.38 9.52 -22.21
CA THR A 98 7.95 8.47 -23.06
C THR A 98 6.92 7.49 -23.62
N THR A 99 5.64 7.90 -23.60
CA THR A 99 4.52 7.17 -24.24
C THR A 99 4.63 7.17 -25.75
#